data_AF-A0A5C7YGX6-F1
#
_entry.id   AF-A0A5C7YGX6-F1
#
_cell.length_a   1.000
_cell.length_b   1.000
_cell.length_c   1.000
_cell.angle_alpha   90.00
_cell.angle_beta   90.00
_cell.angle_gamma   90.00
#
_symmetry.space_group_name_H-M   'P 1'
#
loop_
_entity.id
_entity.type
_entity.pdbx_description
1 polymer ?
#
loop_
_entity_poly.entity_id
_entity_poly.type
_entity_poly.pdbx_seq_one_letter_code
_entity_poly.pdbx_strand_id
1 'polypeptide(L)'
;MEKEKLIYDFVVGYMLKIIKSKIKTTKFKEEFNAIKHGDYISFIKLIGVGYPNDIIVLKEGGDFISSKKQIEMKNVDFLLLILSGQAMKDFYKRCYAEFGDISDPDLKDEHFENLANFEMILRMFTKTKFIIEDRITLEEIIKLISKELLLSDDETKKIQNGRLFLNMVKGHKAKFNSFKDGLNSFKESLEILKKYEITIEI
;
A
#
# COMPACT_ATOMS: atom_id res chain seq x y z
N MET A 1 -15.73 -13.06 14.31
CA MET A 1 -15.84 -12.17 13.15
C MET A 1 -14.69 -12.48 12.22
N GLU A 2 -14.96 -12.80 10.97
CA GLU A 2 -13.91 -12.78 9.94
C GLU A 2 -13.43 -11.34 9.80
N LYS A 3 -12.11 -11.13 9.77
CA LYS A 3 -11.55 -9.80 9.51
C LYS A 3 -11.87 -9.42 8.08
N GLU A 4 -12.63 -8.33 7.89
CA GLU A 4 -12.84 -7.76 6.57
C GLU A 4 -11.50 -7.19 6.07
N LYS A 5 -11.15 -7.47 4.80
CA LYS A 5 -9.92 -6.96 4.18
C LYS A 5 -10.24 -5.81 3.25
N LEU A 6 -9.36 -4.81 3.18
CA LEU A 6 -9.48 -3.79 2.15
C LEU A 6 -9.29 -4.42 0.78
N ILE A 7 -10.06 -3.95 -0.20
CA ILE A 7 -9.82 -4.28 -1.60
C ILE A 7 -8.38 -3.94 -2.01
N TYR A 8 -7.79 -2.90 -1.40
CA TYR A 8 -6.39 -2.53 -1.58
C TYR A 8 -5.43 -3.67 -1.26
N ASP A 9 -5.55 -4.27 -0.07
CA ASP A 9 -4.62 -5.30 0.40
C ASP A 9 -4.60 -6.48 -0.56
N PHE A 10 -5.79 -6.88 -1.01
CA PHE A 10 -5.98 -7.98 -1.94
C PHE A 10 -5.44 -7.65 -3.34
N VAL A 11 -5.80 -6.50 -3.91
CA VAL A 11 -5.40 -6.13 -5.27
C VAL A 11 -3.91 -5.86 -5.36
N VAL A 12 -3.36 -5.07 -4.43
CA VAL A 12 -1.92 -4.77 -4.42
C VAL A 12 -1.11 -5.97 -3.96
N GLY A 13 -1.64 -6.80 -3.05
CA GLY A 13 -1.04 -8.10 -2.72
C GLY A 13 -0.92 -9.00 -3.95
N TYR A 14 -1.97 -9.11 -4.75
CA TYR A 14 -1.94 -9.85 -6.01
C TYR A 14 -0.95 -9.26 -7.02
N MET A 15 -0.84 -7.94 -7.12
CA MET A 15 0.19 -7.28 -7.94
C MET A 15 1.62 -7.61 -7.47
N LEU A 16 1.87 -7.62 -6.16
CA LEU A 16 3.18 -8.00 -5.61
C LEU A 16 3.52 -9.45 -5.93
N LYS A 17 2.52 -10.34 -5.91
CA LYS A 17 2.66 -11.74 -6.32
C LYS A 17 3.07 -11.86 -7.79
N ILE A 18 2.36 -11.17 -8.70
CA ILE A 18 2.70 -11.09 -10.13
C ILE A 18 4.16 -10.61 -10.33
N ILE A 19 4.57 -9.57 -9.60
CA ILE A 19 5.92 -9.01 -9.67
C ILE A 19 6.97 -10.01 -9.18
N LYS A 20 6.76 -10.63 -8.01
CA LYS A 20 7.69 -11.63 -7.45
C LYS A 20 7.85 -12.83 -8.39
N SER A 21 6.77 -13.27 -9.02
CA SER A 21 6.76 -14.35 -10.01
C SER A 21 7.40 -13.96 -11.35
N LYS A 22 7.88 -12.73 -11.52
CA LYS A 22 8.53 -12.21 -12.74
C LYS A 22 7.65 -12.32 -13.99
N ILE A 23 6.34 -12.33 -13.81
CA ILE A 23 5.38 -12.32 -14.92
C ILE A 23 5.46 -10.96 -15.60
N LYS A 24 5.48 -10.94 -16.93
CA LYS A 24 5.55 -9.69 -17.72
C LYS A 24 4.23 -8.93 -17.59
N THR A 25 4.29 -7.72 -17.06
CA THR A 25 3.11 -6.87 -16.81
C THR A 25 2.88 -5.82 -17.91
N THR A 26 3.47 -5.98 -19.10
CA THR A 26 3.45 -4.98 -20.17
C THR A 26 2.02 -4.49 -20.51
N LYS A 27 1.04 -5.40 -20.52
CA LYS A 27 -0.37 -5.09 -20.80
C LYS A 27 -1.02 -4.14 -19.80
N PHE A 28 -0.58 -4.18 -18.54
CA PHE A 28 -1.11 -3.38 -17.43
C PHE A 28 -0.08 -2.42 -16.85
N LYS A 29 0.96 -2.08 -17.63
CA LYS A 29 2.13 -1.36 -17.13
C LYS A 29 1.75 0.01 -16.53
N GLU A 30 0.83 0.71 -17.15
CA GLU A 30 0.40 2.04 -16.73
C GLU A 30 -0.40 1.98 -15.43
N GLU A 31 -1.34 1.04 -15.33
CA GLU A 31 -2.12 0.80 -14.11
C GLU A 31 -1.22 0.38 -12.94
N PHE A 32 -0.25 -0.51 -13.20
CA PHE A 32 0.75 -0.91 -12.20
C PHE A 32 1.57 0.28 -11.69
N ASN A 33 2.02 1.14 -12.60
CA ASN A 33 2.81 2.31 -12.24
C ASN A 33 2.00 3.34 -11.45
N ALA A 34 0.74 3.57 -11.83
CA ALA A 34 -0.14 4.49 -11.13
C ALA A 34 -0.34 4.06 -9.66
N ILE A 35 -0.68 2.79 -9.42
CA ILE A 35 -0.82 2.25 -8.05
C ILE A 35 0.51 2.30 -7.30
N LYS A 36 1.62 1.86 -7.91
CA LYS A 36 2.97 1.87 -7.29
C LYS A 36 3.41 3.28 -6.88
N HIS A 37 2.87 4.30 -7.53
CA HIS A 37 3.19 5.70 -7.26
C HIS A 37 2.12 6.43 -6.43
N GLY A 38 1.06 5.73 -6.01
CA GLY A 38 -0.05 6.33 -5.26
C GLY A 38 -0.87 7.32 -6.08
N ASP A 39 -0.76 7.29 -7.41
CA ASP A 39 -1.50 8.17 -8.32
C ASP A 39 -2.88 7.57 -8.63
N TYR A 40 -3.74 7.57 -7.60
CA TYR A 40 -5.08 7.00 -7.70
C TYR A 40 -5.99 7.77 -8.66
N ILE A 41 -5.71 9.06 -8.91
CA ILE A 41 -6.47 9.86 -9.88
C ILE A 41 -6.19 9.37 -11.29
N SER A 42 -4.90 9.23 -11.67
CA SER A 42 -4.55 8.67 -12.96
C SER A 42 -5.01 7.22 -13.08
N PHE A 43 -4.89 6.42 -12.02
CA PHE A 43 -5.40 5.06 -11.99
C PHE A 43 -6.91 4.97 -12.29
N ILE A 44 -7.75 5.76 -11.60
CA ILE A 44 -9.20 5.79 -11.85
C ILE A 44 -9.50 6.14 -13.31
N LYS A 45 -8.78 7.13 -13.87
CA LYS A 45 -8.93 7.53 -15.28
C LYS A 45 -8.54 6.42 -16.26
N LEU A 46 -7.44 5.70 -15.99
CA LEU A 46 -6.98 4.57 -16.80
C LEU A 46 -7.99 3.41 -16.83
N ILE A 47 -8.67 3.14 -15.71
CA ILE A 47 -9.68 2.09 -15.64
C ILE A 47 -11.00 2.52 -16.30
N GLY A 48 -11.37 3.81 -16.20
CA GLY A 48 -12.52 4.38 -16.92
C GLY A 48 -13.89 4.08 -16.32
N VAL A 49 -13.96 3.56 -15.08
CA VAL A 49 -15.22 3.20 -14.39
C VAL A 49 -15.79 4.31 -13.52
N GLY A 50 -15.12 5.47 -13.46
CA GLY A 50 -15.50 6.59 -12.60
C GLY A 50 -15.15 6.38 -11.13
N TYR A 51 -15.74 7.19 -10.26
CA TYR A 51 -15.59 7.13 -8.81
C TYR A 51 -16.97 7.24 -8.13
N PRO A 52 -17.14 6.70 -6.90
CA PRO A 52 -18.38 6.83 -6.15
C PRO A 52 -18.69 8.30 -5.85
N ASN A 53 -19.97 8.70 -5.95
CA ASN A 53 -20.43 10.07 -5.69
C ASN A 53 -21.15 10.22 -4.34
N ASP A 54 -21.34 9.11 -3.64
CA ASP A 54 -22.00 8.96 -2.35
C ASP A 54 -21.04 9.04 -1.16
N ILE A 55 -19.72 9.11 -1.41
CA ILE A 55 -18.71 9.30 -0.38
C ILE A 55 -18.55 10.79 -0.07
N ILE A 56 -19.07 11.20 1.09
CA ILE A 56 -18.95 12.55 1.63
C ILE A 56 -18.07 12.50 2.87
N VAL A 57 -17.09 13.39 2.95
CA VAL A 57 -16.22 13.52 4.15
C VAL A 57 -16.46 14.83 4.85
N LEU A 58 -16.39 14.82 6.17
CA LEU A 58 -16.40 16.02 6.99
C LEU A 58 -14.95 16.41 7.28
N LYS A 59 -14.55 17.61 6.87
CA LYS A 59 -13.27 18.16 7.33
C LYS A 59 -13.44 18.61 8.78
N GLU A 60 -12.51 18.24 9.65
CA GLU A 60 -12.53 18.70 11.04
C GLU A 60 -12.60 20.23 11.10
N GLY A 61 -13.58 20.76 11.83
CA GLY A 61 -13.85 22.20 11.92
C GLY A 61 -14.28 22.87 10.60
N GLY A 62 -14.71 22.11 9.59
CA GLY A 62 -15.04 22.62 8.27
C GLY A 62 -16.27 21.99 7.61
N ASP A 63 -16.44 22.26 6.33
CA ASP A 63 -17.61 21.82 5.55
C ASP A 63 -17.52 20.35 5.11
N PHE A 64 -18.68 19.82 4.72
CA PHE A 64 -18.76 18.58 3.95
C PHE A 64 -18.08 18.73 2.59
N ILE A 65 -17.24 17.76 2.23
CA ILE A 65 -16.50 17.72 0.97
C ILE A 65 -17.02 16.54 0.15
N SER A 66 -17.67 16.84 -0.97
CA SER A 66 -18.15 15.83 -1.92
C SER A 66 -17.00 15.11 -2.62
N SER A 67 -17.27 13.92 -3.17
CA SER A 67 -16.28 13.11 -3.88
C SER A 67 -15.61 13.86 -5.04
N LYS A 68 -16.39 14.66 -5.80
CA LYS A 68 -15.87 15.54 -6.86
C LYS A 68 -14.81 16.52 -6.33
N LYS A 69 -15.14 17.22 -5.23
CA LYS A 69 -14.22 18.19 -4.61
C LYS A 69 -12.98 17.49 -4.02
N GLN A 70 -13.12 16.28 -3.49
CA GLN A 70 -12.00 15.46 -3.03
C GLN A 70 -11.02 15.12 -4.19
N ILE A 71 -11.53 14.74 -5.37
CA ILE A 71 -10.72 14.47 -6.56
C ILE A 71 -9.97 15.73 -7.04
N GLU A 72 -10.63 16.89 -7.02
CA GLU A 72 -10.04 18.17 -7.42
C GLU A 72 -8.93 18.63 -6.48
N MET A 73 -9.03 18.31 -5.19
CA MET A 73 -8.04 18.68 -4.17
C MET A 73 -6.70 17.97 -4.34
N LYS A 74 -6.64 16.82 -5.03
CA LYS A 74 -5.43 16.03 -5.33
C LYS A 74 -4.55 15.61 -4.13
N ASN A 75 -4.96 15.92 -2.89
CA ASN A 75 -4.08 15.90 -1.72
C ASN A 75 -4.53 14.92 -0.61
N VAL A 76 -5.26 13.87 -0.95
CA VAL A 76 -5.77 12.95 0.07
C VAL A 76 -5.61 11.48 -0.33
N ASP A 77 -4.39 10.95 -0.21
CA ASP A 77 -4.03 9.59 -0.63
C ASP A 77 -5.00 8.51 -0.14
N PHE A 78 -5.45 8.58 1.12
CA PHE A 78 -6.38 7.59 1.67
C PHE A 78 -7.80 7.74 1.13
N LEU A 79 -8.31 8.98 1.02
CA LEU A 79 -9.64 9.18 0.42
C LEU A 79 -9.64 8.82 -1.06
N LEU A 80 -8.59 9.19 -1.79
CA LEU A 80 -8.43 8.81 -3.19
C LEU A 80 -8.31 7.29 -3.33
N LEU A 81 -7.68 6.60 -2.38
CA LEU A 81 -7.67 5.14 -2.33
C LEU A 81 -9.09 4.59 -2.15
N ILE A 82 -9.88 5.10 -1.19
CA ILE A 82 -11.28 4.67 -0.99
C ILE A 82 -12.10 4.92 -2.27
N LEU A 83 -12.00 6.12 -2.86
CA LEU A 83 -12.68 6.49 -4.10
C LEU A 83 -12.27 5.59 -5.28
N SER A 84 -11.06 5.02 -5.26
CA SER A 84 -10.58 4.10 -6.29
C SER A 84 -11.14 2.68 -6.16
N GLY A 85 -11.93 2.36 -5.12
CA GLY A 85 -12.35 1.00 -4.82
C GLY A 85 -13.02 0.27 -5.99
N GLN A 86 -13.88 0.93 -6.76
CA GLN A 86 -14.49 0.33 -7.95
C GLN A 86 -13.45 0.08 -9.06
N ALA A 87 -12.55 1.02 -9.28
CA ALA A 87 -11.45 0.87 -10.24
C ALA A 87 -10.52 -0.29 -9.83
N MET A 88 -10.25 -0.48 -8.54
CA MET A 88 -9.47 -1.61 -8.04
C MET A 88 -10.15 -2.95 -8.29
N LYS A 89 -11.46 -3.06 -8.07
CA LYS A 89 -12.23 -4.29 -8.36
C LYS A 89 -12.16 -4.66 -9.84
N ASP A 90 -12.36 -3.69 -10.73
CA ASP A 90 -12.34 -3.93 -12.17
C ASP A 90 -10.94 -4.25 -12.68
N PHE A 91 -9.93 -3.53 -12.17
CA PHE A 91 -8.54 -3.82 -12.45
C PHE A 91 -8.16 -5.24 -12.02
N TYR A 92 -8.54 -5.66 -10.81
CA TYR A 92 -8.29 -7.01 -10.33
C TYR A 92 -8.91 -8.07 -11.23
N LYS A 93 -10.18 -7.91 -11.62
CA LYS A 93 -10.84 -8.84 -12.55
C LYS A 93 -10.09 -8.95 -13.87
N ARG A 94 -9.63 -7.83 -14.43
CA ARG A 94 -8.84 -7.79 -15.67
C ARG A 94 -7.49 -8.49 -15.49
N CYS A 95 -6.78 -8.24 -14.39
CA CYS A 95 -5.51 -8.89 -14.10
C CYS A 95 -5.67 -10.38 -13.84
N TYR A 96 -6.70 -10.80 -13.11
CA TYR A 96 -6.97 -12.21 -12.83
C TYR A 96 -7.36 -12.97 -14.11
N ALA A 97 -8.15 -12.35 -14.99
CA ALA A 97 -8.47 -12.93 -16.30
C ALA A 97 -7.22 -13.11 -17.19
N GLU A 98 -6.21 -12.24 -17.06
CA GLU A 98 -4.96 -12.35 -17.83
C GLU A 98 -3.98 -13.37 -17.22
N PHE A 99 -3.76 -13.28 -15.91
CA PHE A 99 -2.66 -13.98 -15.24
C PHE A 99 -3.10 -15.23 -14.48
N GLY A 100 -4.42 -15.46 -14.35
CA GLY A 100 -5.01 -16.60 -13.67
C GLY A 100 -4.77 -16.60 -12.16
N ASP A 101 -4.87 -17.77 -11.55
CA ASP A 101 -4.34 -17.97 -10.19
C ASP A 101 -2.84 -18.21 -10.27
N ILE A 102 -2.08 -17.53 -9.42
CA ILE A 102 -0.62 -17.64 -9.35
C ILE A 102 -0.32 -18.36 -8.05
N SER A 103 0.56 -19.35 -8.03
CA SER A 103 1.06 -19.93 -6.79
C SER A 103 2.49 -19.46 -6.53
N ASP A 104 2.80 -19.13 -5.27
CA ASP A 104 4.14 -18.74 -4.86
C ASP A 104 4.73 -19.78 -3.90
N PRO A 105 5.93 -20.31 -4.15
CA PRO A 105 6.49 -21.39 -3.34
C PRO A 105 7.02 -20.91 -1.98
N ASP A 106 7.25 -19.61 -1.82
CA ASP A 106 7.88 -19.04 -0.63
C ASP A 106 6.88 -18.33 0.29
N LEU A 107 5.84 -17.72 -0.28
CA LEU A 107 4.92 -16.82 0.41
C LEU A 107 3.45 -17.17 0.14
N LYS A 108 2.62 -17.02 1.17
CA LYS A 108 1.16 -17.10 1.06
C LYS A 108 0.58 -15.74 0.66
N ASP A 109 -0.67 -15.73 0.19
CA ASP A 109 -1.40 -14.50 -0.17
C ASP A 109 -1.44 -13.48 0.97
N GLU A 110 -1.69 -13.95 2.19
CA GLU A 110 -1.68 -13.12 3.39
C GLU A 110 -0.35 -12.36 3.59
N HIS A 111 0.79 -12.91 3.14
CA HIS A 111 2.06 -12.22 3.24
C HIS A 111 2.15 -11.05 2.24
N PHE A 112 1.63 -11.22 1.03
CA PHE A 112 1.60 -10.15 0.03
C PHE A 112 0.62 -9.05 0.41
N GLU A 113 -0.54 -9.41 0.93
CA GLU A 113 -1.54 -8.47 1.45
C GLU A 113 -0.95 -7.64 2.61
N ASN A 114 -0.30 -8.28 3.59
CA ASN A 114 0.36 -7.58 4.69
C ASN A 114 1.48 -6.64 4.20
N LEU A 115 2.20 -7.02 3.14
CA LEU A 115 3.24 -6.18 2.53
C LEU A 115 2.68 -4.94 1.83
N ALA A 116 1.54 -5.09 1.14
CA ALA A 116 0.82 -3.95 0.57
C ALA A 116 0.36 -3.00 1.68
N ASN A 117 -0.29 -3.56 2.69
CA ASN A 117 -0.81 -2.83 3.84
C ASN A 117 0.29 -2.08 4.60
N PHE A 118 1.46 -2.71 4.82
CA PHE A 118 2.61 -2.11 5.48
C PHE A 118 3.06 -0.79 4.85
N GLU A 119 3.24 -0.73 3.53
CA GLU A 119 3.65 0.53 2.89
C GLU A 119 2.55 1.59 2.97
N MET A 120 1.29 1.19 2.77
CA MET A 120 0.15 2.09 2.83
C MET A 120 0.01 2.74 4.21
N ILE A 121 0.03 1.95 5.28
CA ILE A 121 -0.14 2.45 6.65
C ILE A 121 0.96 3.43 7.02
N LEU A 122 2.22 3.11 6.71
CA LEU A 122 3.33 4.02 7.00
C LEU A 122 3.15 5.36 6.29
N ARG A 123 2.75 5.34 5.01
CA ARG A 123 2.45 6.57 4.25
C ARG A 123 1.29 7.36 4.86
N MET A 124 0.21 6.68 5.22
CA MET A 124 -0.95 7.31 5.84
C MET A 124 -0.59 7.95 7.18
N PHE A 125 0.03 7.18 8.07
CA PHE A 125 0.43 7.65 9.40
C PHE A 125 1.29 8.90 9.28
N THR A 126 2.32 8.90 8.43
CA THR A 126 3.16 10.09 8.24
C THR A 126 2.36 11.30 7.72
N LYS A 127 1.44 11.11 6.77
CA LYS A 127 0.61 12.22 6.27
C LYS A 127 -0.35 12.81 7.30
N THR A 128 -0.73 12.05 8.35
CA THR A 128 -1.51 12.60 9.46
C THR A 128 -0.69 13.48 10.41
N LYS A 129 0.64 13.37 10.38
CA LYS A 129 1.56 14.05 11.32
C LYS A 129 2.36 15.16 10.66
N PHE A 130 2.62 15.05 9.35
CA PHE A 130 3.55 15.92 8.63
C PHE A 130 2.91 16.47 7.35
N ILE A 131 3.15 17.75 7.08
CA ILE A 131 2.91 18.34 5.76
C ILE A 131 4.09 17.93 4.88
N ILE A 132 3.80 17.11 3.86
CA ILE A 132 4.79 16.61 2.92
C ILE A 132 4.43 17.19 1.55
N GLU A 133 5.21 18.16 1.09
CA GLU A 133 4.98 18.84 -0.20
C GLU A 133 5.50 18.02 -1.38
N ASP A 134 6.61 17.30 -1.18
CA ASP A 134 7.28 16.50 -2.19
C ASP A 134 7.19 15.00 -1.94
N ARG A 135 7.38 14.21 -2.99
CA ARG A 135 7.39 12.75 -2.88
C ARG A 135 8.61 12.26 -2.11
N ILE A 136 8.39 11.77 -0.89
CA ILE A 136 9.42 11.11 -0.07
C ILE A 136 9.41 9.58 -0.22
N THR A 137 10.58 8.98 -0.04
CA THR A 137 10.80 7.53 -0.08
C THR A 137 10.26 6.85 1.18
N LEU A 138 10.00 5.54 1.10
CA LEU A 138 9.59 4.78 2.28
C LEU A 138 10.68 4.74 3.37
N GLU A 139 11.95 4.91 2.98
CA GLU A 139 13.05 5.03 3.94
C GLU A 139 12.95 6.30 4.78
N GLU A 140 12.68 7.43 4.14
CA GLU A 140 12.51 8.74 4.79
C GLU A 140 11.24 8.76 5.65
N ILE A 141 10.15 8.15 5.18
CA ILE A 141 8.93 7.93 5.96
C ILE A 141 9.24 7.22 7.27
N ILE A 142 9.97 6.10 7.22
CA ILE A 142 10.32 5.35 8.43
C ILE A 142 11.20 6.20 9.36
N LYS A 143 12.13 7.01 8.82
CA LYS A 143 12.95 7.93 9.63
C LYS A 143 12.10 9.00 10.34
N LEU A 144 11.12 9.59 9.63
CA LEU A 144 10.18 10.56 10.22
C LEU A 144 9.34 9.93 11.34
N ILE A 145 8.76 8.76 11.09
CA ILE A 145 7.99 8.01 12.10
C ILE A 145 8.86 7.67 13.31
N SER A 146 10.08 7.22 13.08
CA SER A 146 11.00 6.83 14.14
C SER A 146 11.34 8.01 15.06
N LYS A 147 11.53 9.19 14.47
CA LYS A 147 11.77 10.42 15.22
C LYS A 147 10.53 10.87 15.99
N GLU A 148 9.36 10.84 15.36
CA GLU A 148 8.07 11.24 15.97
C GLU A 148 7.74 10.41 17.21
N LEU A 149 7.93 9.10 17.11
CA LEU A 149 7.57 8.14 18.16
C LEU A 149 8.72 7.82 19.12
N LEU A 150 9.87 8.48 18.96
CA LEU A 150 11.08 8.24 19.75
C LEU A 150 11.48 6.76 19.76
N LEU A 151 11.43 6.11 18.60
CA LEU A 151 11.83 4.71 18.46
C LEU A 151 13.32 4.55 18.73
N SER A 152 13.70 3.43 19.34
CA SER A 152 15.12 3.08 19.46
C SER A 152 15.75 2.80 18.08
N ASP A 153 17.08 2.86 18.00
CA ASP A 153 17.81 2.50 16.78
C ASP A 153 17.53 1.06 16.34
N ASP A 154 17.36 0.14 17.29
CA ASP A 154 17.02 -1.26 17.02
C ASP A 154 15.60 -1.39 16.43
N GLU A 155 14.61 -0.71 17.00
CA GLU A 155 13.24 -0.70 16.46
C GLU A 155 13.20 -0.08 15.06
N THR A 156 13.88 1.05 14.87
CA THR A 156 14.00 1.72 13.57
C THR A 156 14.61 0.77 12.53
N LYS A 157 15.68 0.06 12.90
CA LYS A 157 16.35 -0.92 12.04
C LYS A 157 15.42 -2.08 11.66
N LYS A 158 14.62 -2.59 12.60
CA LYS A 158 13.65 -3.66 12.33
C LYS A 158 12.55 -3.21 11.36
N ILE A 159 12.05 -1.99 11.49
CA ILE A 159 11.08 -1.44 10.52
C ILE A 159 11.73 -1.26 9.13
N GLN A 160 12.98 -0.78 9.09
CA GLN A 160 13.74 -0.68 7.83
C GLN A 160 13.94 -2.05 7.18
N ASN A 161 14.17 -3.12 7.96
CA ASN A 161 14.23 -4.47 7.43
C ASN A 161 12.92 -4.91 6.76
N GLY A 162 11.77 -4.51 7.31
CA GLY A 162 10.47 -4.69 6.66
C GLY A 162 10.40 -4.04 5.28
N ARG A 163 10.86 -2.79 5.15
CA ARG A 163 11.02 -2.12 3.83
C ARG A 163 11.96 -2.88 2.90
N LEU A 164 13.10 -3.36 3.39
CA LEU A 164 14.06 -4.11 2.57
C LEU A 164 13.45 -5.41 2.04
N PHE A 165 12.61 -6.08 2.84
CA PHE A 165 11.91 -7.28 2.41
C PHE A 165 10.85 -6.97 1.34
N LEU A 166 10.06 -5.91 1.54
CA LEU A 166 9.13 -5.41 0.53
C LEU A 166 9.84 -5.13 -0.80
N ASN A 167 11.01 -4.47 -0.77
CA ASN A 167 11.80 -4.19 -1.96
C ASN A 167 12.28 -5.49 -2.65
N MET A 168 12.69 -6.49 -1.89
CA MET A 168 13.07 -7.80 -2.42
C MET A 168 11.88 -8.48 -3.13
N VAL A 169 10.67 -8.42 -2.55
CA VAL A 169 9.44 -8.91 -3.20
C VAL A 169 9.10 -8.14 -4.47
N LYS A 170 9.38 -6.84 -4.52
CA LYS A 170 9.27 -5.99 -5.73
C LYS A 170 10.36 -6.24 -6.78
N GLY A 171 11.21 -7.25 -6.59
CA GLY A 171 12.25 -7.64 -7.54
C GLY A 171 13.54 -6.81 -7.44
N HIS A 172 13.71 -6.00 -6.39
CA HIS A 172 14.97 -5.29 -6.16
C HIS A 172 16.04 -6.26 -5.64
N LYS A 173 17.31 -5.81 -5.63
CA LYS A 173 18.45 -6.61 -5.14
C LYS A 173 18.15 -7.20 -3.75
N ALA A 174 18.23 -8.52 -3.66
CA ALA A 174 18.00 -9.25 -2.41
C ALA A 174 18.92 -8.75 -1.28
N LYS A 175 18.34 -8.59 -0.10
CA LYS A 175 19.02 -8.21 1.15
C LYS A 175 18.95 -9.29 2.22
N PHE A 176 18.18 -10.34 1.96
CA PHE A 176 18.04 -11.52 2.79
C PHE A 176 18.50 -12.74 1.99
N ASN A 177 18.97 -13.77 2.69
CA ASN A 177 19.43 -15.01 2.07
C ASN A 177 18.26 -15.82 1.49
N SER A 178 17.07 -15.70 2.11
CA SER A 178 15.85 -16.36 1.66
C SER A 178 14.61 -15.47 1.90
N PHE A 179 13.51 -15.78 1.21
CA PHE A 179 12.22 -15.15 1.49
C PHE A 179 11.70 -15.48 2.89
N LYS A 180 12.06 -16.64 3.44
CA LYS A 180 11.72 -17.03 4.82
C LYS A 180 12.40 -16.12 5.84
N ASP A 181 13.70 -15.83 5.65
CA ASP A 181 14.44 -14.91 6.54
C ASP A 181 13.86 -13.50 6.47
N GLY A 182 13.58 -13.02 5.25
CA GLY A 182 12.96 -11.72 5.05
C GLY A 182 11.56 -11.63 5.66
N LEU A 183 10.75 -12.69 5.55
CA LEU A 183 9.43 -12.77 6.17
C LEU A 183 9.51 -12.73 7.71
N ASN A 184 10.50 -13.39 8.31
CA ASN A 184 10.69 -13.33 9.76
C ASN A 184 11.03 -11.90 10.21
N SER A 185 11.97 -11.24 9.52
CA SER A 185 12.26 -9.82 9.81
C SER A 185 11.06 -8.91 9.56
N PHE A 186 10.23 -9.21 8.57
CA PHE A 186 9.02 -8.45 8.31
C PHE A 186 7.98 -8.62 9.42
N LYS A 187 7.83 -9.82 9.99
CA LYS A 187 6.96 -10.04 11.16
C LYS A 187 7.41 -9.21 12.36
N GLU A 188 8.71 -9.14 12.64
CA GLU A 188 9.24 -8.25 13.69
C GLU A 188 8.89 -6.79 13.45
N SER A 189 8.98 -6.33 12.20
CA SER A 189 8.53 -4.98 11.84
C SER A 189 7.05 -4.76 12.14
N LEU A 190 6.18 -5.72 11.82
CA LEU A 190 4.74 -5.59 12.08
C LEU A 190 4.44 -5.56 13.58
N GLU A 191 5.13 -6.35 14.40
CA GLU A 191 4.96 -6.33 15.85
C GLU A 191 5.37 -4.97 16.46
N ILE A 192 6.42 -4.33 15.95
CA ILE A 192 6.77 -2.97 16.36
C ILE A 192 5.67 -1.99 15.96
N LEU A 193 5.19 -2.02 14.70
CA LEU A 193 4.13 -1.10 14.28
C LEU A 193 2.84 -1.26 15.12
N LYS A 194 2.46 -2.50 15.45
CA LYS A 194 1.35 -2.79 16.37
C LYS A 194 1.56 -2.21 17.77
N LYS A 195 2.77 -2.34 18.33
CA LYS A 195 3.12 -1.77 19.64
C LYS A 195 2.85 -0.26 19.72
N TYR A 196 3.02 0.45 18.60
CA TYR A 196 2.79 1.90 18.49
C TYR A 196 1.45 2.26 17.86
N GLU A 197 0.50 1.32 17.76
CA GLU A 197 -0.83 1.51 17.20
C GLU A 197 -0.83 2.00 15.73
N ILE A 198 0.26 1.76 15.00
CA ILE A 198 0.38 2.06 13.57
C ILE A 198 -0.19 0.88 12.80
N THR A 199 -1.52 0.76 12.84
CA THR A 199 -2.27 -0.34 12.23
C THR A 199 -3.55 0.17 11.57
N ILE A 200 -4.11 -0.62 10.68
CA ILE A 200 -5.48 -0.46 10.20
C ILE A 200 -6.23 -1.69 10.71
N GLU A 201 -7.03 -1.49 11.74
CA GLU A 201 -8.06 -2.45 12.14
C GLU A 201 -9.34 -2.07 11.39
N ILE A 202 -9.93 -3.06 10.71
CA ILE A 202 -11.23 -2.95 10.04
C ILE A 202 -12.09 -4.06 10.60
#